data_AF-A0A1Y1QKE8-F1
#
_entry.id   AF-A0A1Y1QKE8-F1
#
_cell.length_a   1.000
_cell.length_b   1.000
_cell.length_c   1.000
_cell.angle_alpha   90.00
_cell.angle_beta   90.00
_cell.angle_gamma   90.00
#
_symmetry.space_group_name_H-M   'P 1'
#
loop_
_entity.id
_entity.type
_entity.pdbx_description
1 polymer ?
#
loop_
_entity_poly.entity_id
_entity_poly.type
_entity_poly.pdbx_seq_one_letter_code
_entity_poly.pdbx_strand_id
1 'polypeptide(L)'
;MILTTLLTSGLTASNTLMANPATTATADTTCYAQVLVPGVFQAAEEKVVTFEGSPLYQTTPVQLGYGERKIKVADAYVEYEIIPAVFEEVTETVEIERERTEVETFPATYRTETKRVKTKEASVQWNPACAPVVSDDASSIPPACLLETPAEYQEVTRELIATPARTVKRVIPGKTQTVTRKVLVEPAKVVRKEIPAVYASIPLGRVEQAAKLITTPQPEQSQQVPVLRKVQAERFINMPVLCETEADPALISRLQQRLQQLGYDTGKASGAIDTTTRTALTHFQQDNRLASGAITLETLRKLGLP
;
A
#
# COMPACT_ATOMS: atom_id res chain seq x y z
N MET A 1 93.91 -75.91 6.89
CA MET A 1 93.52 -76.22 5.50
C MET A 1 92.88 -74.95 4.95
N ILE A 2 93.53 -74.18 4.06
CA ILE A 2 93.71 -74.47 2.61
C ILE A 2 92.31 -74.56 1.96
N LEU A 3 91.88 -73.79 0.97
CA LEU A 3 92.56 -72.92 0.00
C LEU A 3 91.50 -71.96 -0.62
N THR A 4 92.02 -70.90 -1.23
CA THR A 4 91.46 -69.96 -2.22
C THR A 4 90.36 -70.46 -3.17
N THR A 5 89.51 -69.53 -3.63
CA THR A 5 89.33 -69.18 -5.06
C THR A 5 88.55 -67.87 -5.23
N LEU A 6 89.16 -66.91 -5.94
CA LEU A 6 88.52 -65.76 -6.58
C LEU A 6 87.76 -66.22 -7.83
N LEU A 7 86.63 -65.59 -8.17
CA LEU A 7 86.28 -65.31 -9.56
C LEU A 7 85.23 -64.19 -9.69
N THR A 8 85.60 -63.20 -10.49
CA THR A 8 84.83 -62.05 -10.97
C THR A 8 83.87 -62.45 -12.10
N SER A 9 82.64 -61.93 -12.12
CA SER A 9 81.92 -61.56 -13.36
C SER A 9 80.63 -60.79 -13.02
N GLY A 10 80.43 -59.65 -13.67
CA GLY A 10 79.21 -58.86 -13.56
C GLY A 10 78.06 -59.44 -14.37
N LEU A 11 76.83 -59.00 -14.08
CA LEU A 11 75.68 -59.13 -14.97
C LEU A 11 74.70 -57.97 -14.71
N THR A 12 74.54 -57.17 -15.77
CA THR A 12 73.40 -56.32 -16.20
C THR A 12 72.16 -56.26 -15.31
N ALA A 13 71.80 -55.03 -14.89
CA ALA A 13 70.46 -54.70 -14.41
C ALA A 13 69.47 -54.66 -15.59
N SER A 14 68.60 -55.67 -15.67
CA SER A 14 67.47 -55.69 -16.61
C SER A 14 66.33 -54.81 -16.08
N ASN A 15 66.05 -53.77 -16.86
CA ASN A 15 64.91 -52.89 -16.75
C ASN A 15 63.61 -53.70 -16.93
N THR A 16 62.72 -53.71 -15.95
CA THR A 16 61.32 -54.15 -16.13
C THR A 16 60.41 -53.07 -15.57
N LEU A 17 59.98 -52.15 -16.45
CA LEU A 17 58.82 -51.30 -16.20
C LEU A 17 57.59 -52.22 -16.11
N MET A 18 57.04 -52.34 -14.91
CA MET A 18 55.66 -52.78 -14.73
C MET A 18 54.76 -51.71 -15.36
N ALA A 19 54.17 -52.04 -16.52
CA ALA A 19 53.11 -51.25 -17.11
C ALA A 19 51.87 -51.36 -16.23
N ASN A 20 51.57 -50.30 -15.49
CA ASN A 20 50.25 -50.09 -14.91
C ASN A 20 49.30 -49.69 -16.06
N PRO A 21 48.13 -50.32 -16.23
CA PRO A 21 47.08 -49.75 -17.06
C PRO A 21 46.51 -48.55 -16.28
N ALA A 22 47.07 -47.37 -16.51
CA ALA A 22 46.39 -46.13 -16.15
C ALA A 22 45.18 -46.00 -17.08
N THR A 23 44.05 -46.48 -16.59
CA THR A 23 42.72 -45.98 -16.96
C THR A 23 42.82 -44.47 -17.17
N THR A 24 42.61 -44.03 -18.39
CA THR A 24 42.49 -42.61 -18.75
C THR A 24 41.26 -42.06 -18.03
N ALA A 25 41.46 -41.49 -16.85
CA ALA A 25 40.52 -40.57 -16.25
C ALA A 25 40.44 -39.36 -17.20
N THR A 26 39.28 -39.20 -17.84
CA THR A 26 38.91 -38.00 -18.58
C THR A 26 39.09 -36.82 -17.64
N ALA A 27 40.03 -35.93 -17.96
CA ALA A 27 40.15 -34.67 -17.25
C ALA A 27 38.92 -33.84 -17.65
N ASP A 28 37.93 -33.77 -16.77
CA ASP A 28 36.82 -32.82 -16.91
C ASP A 28 37.42 -31.42 -16.81
N THR A 29 37.68 -30.81 -17.98
CA THR A 29 38.34 -29.51 -18.03
C THR A 29 37.39 -28.46 -17.50
N THR A 30 37.79 -27.89 -16.36
CA THR A 30 37.06 -26.82 -15.69
C THR A 30 37.55 -25.50 -16.25
N CYS A 31 36.62 -24.74 -16.84
CA CYS A 31 36.83 -23.37 -17.32
C CYS A 31 36.33 -22.37 -16.29
N TYR A 32 36.66 -21.11 -16.48
CA TYR A 32 36.06 -20.00 -15.75
C TYR A 32 35.26 -19.15 -16.74
N ALA A 33 34.03 -18.81 -16.38
CA ALA A 33 33.19 -17.94 -17.19
C ALA A 33 32.44 -16.96 -16.29
N GLN A 34 32.14 -15.79 -16.86
CA GLN A 34 31.22 -14.85 -16.24
C GLN A 34 29.81 -15.42 -16.30
N VAL A 35 29.21 -15.59 -15.13
CA VAL A 35 27.85 -16.11 -14.97
C VAL A 35 27.00 -15.13 -14.18
N LEU A 36 25.72 -15.06 -14.53
CA LEU A 36 24.73 -14.23 -13.86
C LEU A 36 24.16 -14.98 -12.67
N VAL A 37 24.52 -14.55 -11.46
CA VAL A 37 23.84 -14.99 -10.23
C VAL A 37 22.53 -14.22 -10.11
N PRO A 38 21.38 -14.92 -9.97
CA PRO A 38 20.09 -14.26 -9.89
C PRO A 38 19.98 -13.41 -8.62
N GLY A 39 19.22 -12.33 -8.71
CA GLY A 39 18.89 -11.49 -7.57
C GLY A 39 18.03 -12.24 -6.56
N VAL A 40 18.20 -11.92 -5.28
CA VAL A 40 17.41 -12.51 -4.21
C VAL A 40 16.21 -11.59 -3.92
N PHE A 41 15.02 -12.16 -4.06
CA PHE A 41 13.77 -11.51 -3.69
C PHE A 41 13.25 -12.12 -2.39
N GLN A 42 12.85 -11.26 -1.45
CA GLN A 42 12.19 -11.67 -0.22
C GLN A 42 10.76 -11.16 -0.22
N ALA A 43 9.84 -12.04 0.18
CA ALA A 43 8.46 -11.65 0.44
C ALA A 43 8.44 -10.70 1.63
N ALA A 44 7.81 -9.55 1.43
CA ALA A 44 7.54 -8.57 2.45
C ALA A 44 6.09 -8.09 2.30
N GLU A 45 5.59 -7.40 3.31
CA GLU A 45 4.30 -6.73 3.25
C GLU A 45 4.54 -5.22 3.34
N GLU A 46 3.94 -4.48 2.42
CA GLU A 46 3.91 -3.03 2.49
C GLU A 46 2.53 -2.59 3.01
N LYS A 47 2.51 -1.91 4.16
CA LYS A 47 1.28 -1.35 4.73
C LYS A 47 0.87 -0.12 3.93
N VAL A 48 -0.23 -0.23 3.19
CA VAL A 48 -0.80 0.90 2.45
C VAL A 48 -2.08 1.35 3.15
N VAL A 49 -2.13 2.62 3.55
CA VAL A 49 -3.34 3.24 4.11
C VAL A 49 -4.34 3.42 2.96
N THR A 50 -5.44 2.68 3.02
CA THR A 50 -6.52 2.70 2.03
C THR A 50 -7.60 3.72 2.39
N PHE A 51 -7.78 3.96 3.69
CA PHE A 51 -8.71 4.96 4.23
C PHE A 51 -8.04 5.73 5.36
N GLU A 52 -7.95 7.05 5.22
CA GLU A 52 -7.44 7.93 6.28
C GLU A 52 -8.53 8.16 7.34
N GLY A 53 -8.19 7.95 8.61
CA GLY A 53 -9.14 8.12 9.72
C GLY A 53 -9.66 9.56 9.80
N SER A 54 -10.96 9.72 10.01
CA SER A 54 -11.60 11.04 10.12
C SER A 54 -12.67 11.06 11.22
N PRO A 55 -12.97 12.22 11.81
CA PRO A 55 -14.08 12.33 12.75
C PRO A 55 -15.43 12.36 12.01
N LEU A 56 -16.36 11.49 12.41
CA LEU A 56 -17.76 11.56 12.02
C LEU A 56 -18.50 12.49 12.99
N TYR A 57 -19.18 13.50 12.46
CA TYR A 57 -19.98 14.44 13.24
C TYR A 57 -21.46 14.12 13.11
N GLN A 58 -22.13 13.95 14.25
CA GLN A 58 -23.59 13.81 14.32
C GLN A 58 -24.17 14.90 15.21
N THR A 59 -25.12 15.66 14.69
CA THR A 59 -25.77 16.77 15.42
C THR A 59 -27.18 16.40 15.85
N THR A 60 -27.52 16.70 17.10
CA THR A 60 -28.91 16.72 17.58
C THR A 60 -29.37 18.18 17.64
N PRO A 61 -30.45 18.55 16.94
CA PRO A 61 -30.91 19.94 16.87
C PRO A 61 -31.42 20.44 18.23
N VAL A 62 -31.41 21.77 18.40
CA VAL A 62 -31.92 22.45 19.60
C VAL A 62 -33.41 22.14 19.81
N GLN A 63 -33.81 21.85 21.04
CA GLN A 63 -35.22 21.65 21.40
C GLN A 63 -35.76 22.89 22.10
N LEU A 64 -36.84 23.45 21.56
CA LEU A 64 -37.56 24.60 22.12
C LEU A 64 -38.69 24.11 23.02
N GLY A 65 -38.80 24.68 24.21
CA GLY A 65 -39.99 24.57 25.06
C GLY A 65 -40.76 25.87 25.12
N TYR A 66 -42.06 25.80 25.37
CA TYR A 66 -42.95 26.95 25.44
C TYR A 66 -43.49 27.12 26.86
N GLY A 67 -43.35 28.31 27.43
CA GLY A 67 -43.98 28.70 28.69
C GLY A 67 -44.90 29.91 28.49
N GLU A 68 -45.92 30.06 29.33
CA GLU A 68 -46.80 31.23 29.28
C GLU A 68 -46.36 32.32 30.26
N ARG A 69 -46.29 33.57 29.79
CA ARG A 69 -46.19 34.74 30.67
C ARG A 69 -47.46 35.56 30.56
N LYS A 70 -48.18 35.70 31.68
CA LYS A 70 -49.35 36.58 31.78
C LYS A 70 -48.86 38.02 31.85
N ILE A 71 -49.21 38.80 30.83
CA ILE A 71 -48.94 40.23 30.80
C ILE A 71 -50.27 40.95 31.01
N LYS A 72 -50.28 41.89 31.96
CA LYS A 72 -51.45 42.71 32.26
C LYS A 72 -51.64 43.71 31.12
N VAL A 73 -52.60 43.43 30.25
CA VAL A 73 -52.88 44.22 29.05
C VAL A 73 -53.88 45.35 29.30
N ALA A 74 -54.76 45.18 30.29
CA ALA A 74 -55.68 46.21 30.75
C ALA A 74 -55.85 46.13 32.27
N ASP A 75 -55.81 47.29 32.93
CA ASP A 75 -56.01 47.41 34.37
C ASP A 75 -57.49 47.21 34.76
N ALA A 76 -57.76 46.76 36.00
CA ALA A 76 -59.12 46.74 36.55
C ALA A 76 -59.59 48.18 36.71
N TYR A 77 -60.80 48.48 36.27
CA TYR A 77 -61.32 49.83 36.34
C TYR A 77 -62.79 49.84 36.67
N VAL A 78 -63.29 51.02 36.95
CA VAL A 78 -64.59 51.22 37.52
C VAL A 78 -65.34 52.15 36.57
N GLU A 79 -66.51 51.74 36.10
CA GLU A 79 -67.38 52.40 35.14
C GLU A 79 -68.13 53.55 35.82
N TYR A 80 -68.07 54.73 35.21
CA TYR A 80 -68.78 55.91 35.65
C TYR A 80 -69.38 56.66 34.43
N GLU A 81 -70.59 57.26 34.51
CA GLU A 81 -71.32 57.83 33.33
C GLU A 81 -70.90 59.27 32.91
N ILE A 82 -69.99 59.44 31.93
CA ILE A 82 -69.05 60.60 31.90
C ILE A 82 -68.79 61.36 30.57
N ILE A 83 -68.56 62.70 30.67
CA ILE A 83 -67.94 63.67 29.69
C ILE A 83 -66.52 63.24 29.19
N PRO A 84 -66.22 63.16 27.88
CA PRO A 84 -65.15 62.31 27.30
C PRO A 84 -63.68 62.76 27.53
N ALA A 85 -62.78 61.77 27.58
CA ALA A 85 -61.33 61.88 27.85
C ALA A 85 -60.45 62.04 26.60
N VAL A 86 -59.26 62.61 26.80
CA VAL A 86 -58.19 62.73 25.79
C VAL A 86 -57.10 61.66 26.03
N PHE A 87 -56.74 60.92 24.98
CA PHE A 87 -55.74 59.85 25.00
C PHE A 87 -54.52 60.20 24.16
N GLU A 88 -53.35 59.75 24.59
CA GLU A 88 -52.11 59.77 23.82
C GLU A 88 -51.66 58.34 23.51
N GLU A 89 -51.17 58.10 22.29
CA GLU A 89 -50.70 56.78 21.87
C GLU A 89 -49.22 56.65 22.18
N VAL A 90 -48.85 55.65 23.00
CA VAL A 90 -47.45 55.35 23.33
C VAL A 90 -47.09 53.99 22.74
N THR A 91 -45.97 53.93 22.04
CA THR A 91 -45.45 52.70 21.42
C THR A 91 -44.42 52.03 22.33
N GLU A 92 -44.53 50.71 22.49
CA GLU A 92 -43.56 49.88 23.21
C GLU A 92 -43.08 48.75 22.29
N THR A 93 -41.76 48.61 22.13
CA THR A 93 -41.16 47.56 21.30
C THR A 93 -40.85 46.34 22.16
N VAL A 94 -41.43 45.19 21.82
CA VAL A 94 -41.26 43.92 22.53
C VAL A 94 -40.50 42.93 21.65
N GLU A 95 -39.47 42.28 22.20
CA GLU A 95 -38.71 41.20 21.57
C GLU A 95 -39.49 39.88 21.66
N ILE A 96 -39.88 39.32 20.51
CA ILE A 96 -40.73 38.11 20.43
C ILE A 96 -39.87 36.86 20.26
N GLU A 97 -38.86 36.94 19.41
CA GLU A 97 -37.89 35.87 19.19
C GLU A 97 -36.49 36.43 19.44
N ARG A 98 -35.74 35.78 20.32
CA ARG A 98 -34.34 36.15 20.57
C ARG A 98 -33.45 35.69 19.43
N GLU A 99 -32.37 36.45 19.20
CA GLU A 99 -31.28 36.01 18.34
C GLU A 99 -30.80 34.61 18.77
N ARG A 100 -30.65 33.71 17.80
CA ARG A 100 -30.15 32.35 18.05
C ARG A 100 -29.12 31.96 17.01
N THR A 101 -28.21 31.08 17.41
CA THR A 101 -27.20 30.51 16.51
C THR A 101 -27.56 29.06 16.22
N GLU A 102 -27.70 28.72 14.94
CA GLU A 102 -27.87 27.36 14.46
C GLU A 102 -26.54 26.86 13.86
N VAL A 103 -26.21 25.59 14.09
CA VAL A 103 -24.96 24.98 13.61
C VAL A 103 -25.28 24.05 12.44
N GLU A 104 -24.80 24.39 11.26
CA GLU A 104 -24.87 23.55 10.08
C GLU A 104 -23.58 22.74 9.95
N THR A 105 -23.71 21.43 9.71
CA THR A 105 -22.57 20.52 9.57
C THR A 105 -22.49 20.04 8.13
N PHE A 106 -21.31 20.19 7.52
CA PHE A 106 -21.01 19.70 6.18
C PHE A 106 -20.08 18.49 6.29
N PRO A 107 -20.47 17.32 5.76
CA PRO A 107 -19.64 16.12 5.81
C PRO A 107 -18.38 16.30 4.96
N ALA A 108 -17.34 15.52 5.25
CA ALA A 108 -16.14 15.47 4.42
C ALA A 108 -16.50 14.86 3.05
N THR A 109 -15.94 15.41 1.99
CA THR A 109 -16.06 14.86 0.63
C THR A 109 -14.75 14.21 0.24
N TYR A 110 -14.80 13.10 -0.48
CA TYR A 110 -13.63 12.34 -0.89
C TYR A 110 -13.40 12.41 -2.40
N ARG A 111 -12.14 12.18 -2.81
CA ARG A 111 -11.76 11.98 -4.21
C ARG A 111 -10.88 10.74 -4.33
N THR A 112 -11.01 10.02 -5.43
CA THR A 112 -10.19 8.84 -5.71
C THR A 112 -8.93 9.25 -6.47
N GLU A 113 -7.78 8.74 -6.03
CA GLU A 113 -6.50 8.86 -6.71
C GLU A 113 -5.89 7.47 -6.91
N THR A 114 -5.39 7.18 -8.10
CA THR A 114 -4.72 5.91 -8.39
C THR A 114 -3.23 6.02 -8.11
N LYS A 115 -2.72 5.27 -7.13
CA LYS A 115 -1.29 5.17 -6.85
C LYS A 115 -0.72 3.90 -7.48
N ARG A 116 0.32 4.05 -8.31
CA ARG A 116 1.09 2.92 -8.83
C ARG A 116 2.09 2.45 -7.77
N VAL A 117 1.89 1.24 -7.26
CA VAL A 117 2.80 0.60 -6.31
C VAL A 117 3.64 -0.42 -7.07
N LYS A 118 4.97 -0.35 -6.93
CA LYS A 118 5.89 -1.29 -7.57
C LYS A 118 5.81 -2.62 -6.80
N THR A 119 5.24 -3.66 -7.41
CA THR A 119 5.06 -4.98 -6.76
C THR A 119 6.28 -5.89 -6.94
N LYS A 120 7.00 -5.69 -8.04
CA LYS A 120 8.23 -6.43 -8.37
C LYS A 120 9.21 -5.50 -9.07
N GLU A 121 10.46 -5.52 -8.62
CA GLU A 121 11.51 -4.75 -9.26
C GLU A 121 11.90 -5.31 -10.62
N ALA A 122 12.45 -4.44 -11.48
CA ALA A 122 13.06 -4.88 -12.72
C ALA A 122 14.20 -5.85 -12.41
N SER A 123 14.25 -6.92 -13.20
CA SER A 123 15.23 -7.99 -13.04
C SER A 123 15.86 -8.29 -14.39
N VAL A 124 17.11 -8.74 -14.34
CA VAL A 124 17.86 -9.14 -15.54
C VAL A 124 17.99 -10.66 -15.54
N GLN A 125 17.78 -11.26 -16.70
CA GLN A 125 17.95 -12.69 -16.91
C GLN A 125 18.92 -12.96 -18.05
N TRP A 126 19.64 -14.08 -17.99
CA TRP A 126 20.49 -14.50 -19.10
C TRP A 126 19.64 -14.88 -20.31
N ASN A 127 19.98 -14.37 -21.49
CA ASN A 127 19.36 -14.77 -22.74
C ASN A 127 19.82 -16.19 -23.11
N PRO A 128 18.92 -17.18 -23.17
CA PRO A 128 19.34 -18.55 -23.46
C PRO A 128 19.90 -18.76 -24.87
N ALA A 129 19.71 -17.81 -25.80
CA ALA A 129 20.33 -17.87 -27.12
C ALA A 129 21.86 -17.63 -27.10
N CYS A 130 22.41 -17.15 -25.97
CA CYS A 130 23.83 -16.84 -25.85
C CYS A 130 24.66 -17.99 -25.29
N ALA A 131 25.84 -18.19 -25.87
CA ALA A 131 26.90 -19.05 -25.35
C ALA A 131 27.64 -18.38 -24.17
N PRO A 132 28.42 -19.14 -23.37
CA PRO A 132 29.16 -18.61 -22.25
C PRO A 132 30.22 -17.62 -22.70
N VAL A 133 30.40 -16.59 -21.88
CA VAL A 133 31.47 -15.63 -22.06
C VAL A 133 32.64 -16.08 -21.20
N VAL A 134 33.61 -16.74 -21.84
CA VAL A 134 34.86 -17.19 -21.22
C VAL A 134 35.82 -16.00 -21.15
N SER A 135 35.58 -15.13 -20.18
CA SER A 135 36.45 -13.98 -19.85
C SER A 135 36.40 -13.70 -18.36
N ASP A 136 37.40 -12.98 -17.85
CA ASP A 136 37.42 -12.54 -16.45
C ASP A 136 36.69 -11.20 -16.23
N ASP A 137 36.40 -10.46 -17.30
CA ASP A 137 35.76 -9.14 -17.26
C ASP A 137 34.28 -9.20 -17.65
N ALA A 138 33.40 -8.79 -16.72
CA ALA A 138 31.95 -8.71 -16.93
C ALA A 138 31.56 -7.75 -18.06
N SER A 139 32.41 -6.78 -18.41
CA SER A 139 32.19 -5.86 -19.54
C SER A 139 32.24 -6.55 -20.91
N SER A 140 32.76 -7.78 -20.96
CA SER A 140 32.82 -8.59 -22.18
C SER A 140 31.48 -9.23 -22.54
N ILE A 141 30.45 -9.12 -21.69
CA ILE A 141 29.13 -9.69 -21.94
C ILE A 141 28.38 -8.82 -22.95
N PRO A 142 28.00 -9.36 -24.13
CA PRO A 142 27.21 -8.60 -25.09
C PRO A 142 25.84 -8.20 -24.51
N PRO A 143 25.36 -6.96 -24.69
CA PRO A 143 24.06 -6.54 -24.17
C PRO A 143 22.88 -7.40 -24.65
N ALA A 144 22.97 -7.96 -25.87
CA ALA A 144 21.97 -8.88 -26.41
C ALA A 144 21.82 -10.20 -25.61
N CYS A 145 22.80 -10.51 -24.74
CA CYS A 145 22.76 -11.67 -23.86
C CYS A 145 22.05 -11.42 -22.54
N LEU A 146 21.54 -10.19 -22.33
CA LEU A 146 20.81 -9.80 -21.13
C LEU A 146 19.35 -9.49 -21.52
N LEU A 147 18.42 -10.25 -20.96
CA LEU A 147 16.99 -10.01 -21.08
C LEU A 147 16.52 -9.22 -19.87
N GLU A 148 16.19 -7.95 -20.07
CA GLU A 148 15.60 -7.11 -19.03
C GLU A 148 14.10 -7.38 -18.92
N THR A 149 13.65 -7.79 -17.74
CA THR A 149 12.24 -7.83 -17.39
C THR A 149 11.88 -6.54 -16.67
N PRO A 150 10.94 -5.73 -17.18
CA PRO A 150 10.59 -4.46 -16.56
C PRO A 150 9.95 -4.66 -15.19
N ALA A 151 10.03 -3.63 -14.34
CA ALA A 151 9.35 -3.64 -13.04
C ALA A 151 7.82 -3.75 -13.23
N GLU A 152 7.19 -4.57 -12.41
CA GLU A 152 5.73 -4.73 -12.40
C GLU A 152 5.12 -3.74 -11.40
N TYR A 153 3.97 -3.18 -11.77
CA TYR A 153 3.24 -2.21 -10.97
C TYR A 153 1.80 -2.67 -10.80
N GLN A 154 1.28 -2.51 -9.59
CA GLN A 154 -0.14 -2.64 -9.31
C GLN A 154 -0.72 -1.25 -9.04
N GLU A 155 -1.88 -0.99 -9.66
CA GLU A 155 -2.64 0.22 -9.39
C GLU A 155 -3.52 0.01 -8.17
N VAL A 156 -3.34 0.86 -7.16
CA VAL A 156 -4.13 0.86 -5.93
C VAL A 156 -4.91 2.16 -5.86
N THR A 157 -6.23 2.07 -5.85
CA THR A 157 -7.12 3.21 -5.69
C THR A 157 -7.13 3.65 -4.23
N ARG A 158 -6.81 4.93 -3.99
CA ARG A 158 -6.85 5.57 -2.67
C ARG A 158 -7.96 6.59 -2.64
N GLU A 159 -8.74 6.59 -1.56
CA GLU A 159 -9.79 7.59 -1.33
C GLU A 159 -9.26 8.64 -0.35
N LEU A 160 -9.00 9.84 -0.85
CA LEU A 160 -8.38 10.94 -0.10
C LEU A 160 -9.43 12.01 0.23
N ILE A 161 -9.30 12.64 1.40
CA ILE A 161 -10.17 13.77 1.79
C ILE A 161 -9.94 14.93 0.81
N ALA A 162 -10.95 15.26 0.02
CA ALA A 162 -10.93 16.41 -0.88
C ALA A 162 -11.31 17.70 -0.12
N THR A 163 -12.36 17.62 0.70
CA THR A 163 -12.82 18.74 1.55
C THR A 163 -13.06 18.20 2.95
N PRO A 164 -12.41 18.74 3.99
CA PRO A 164 -12.60 18.26 5.36
C PRO A 164 -14.01 18.59 5.85
N ALA A 165 -14.52 17.74 6.74
CA ALA A 165 -15.78 18.02 7.42
C ALA A 165 -15.66 19.33 8.21
N ARG A 166 -16.68 20.17 8.12
CA ARG A 166 -16.67 21.50 8.75
C ARG A 166 -18.04 21.88 9.28
N THR A 167 -18.04 22.72 10.30
CA THR A 167 -19.26 23.29 10.89
C THR A 167 -19.31 24.79 10.63
N VAL A 168 -20.47 25.30 10.24
CA VAL A 168 -20.72 26.74 10.05
C VAL A 168 -21.81 27.19 11.02
N LYS A 169 -21.55 28.29 11.74
CA LYS A 169 -22.53 28.93 12.63
C LYS A 169 -23.36 29.93 11.81
N ARG A 170 -24.67 29.70 11.71
CA ARG A 170 -25.62 30.63 11.11
C ARG A 170 -26.34 31.39 12.23
N VAL A 171 -26.19 32.71 12.27
CA VAL A 171 -26.91 33.57 13.22
C VAL A 171 -28.26 33.93 12.61
N ILE A 172 -29.35 33.58 13.31
CA ILE A 172 -30.71 33.99 12.96
C ILE A 172 -31.05 35.21 13.81
N PRO A 173 -31.30 36.38 13.19
CA PRO A 173 -31.55 37.61 13.92
C PRO A 173 -32.85 37.52 14.71
N GLY A 174 -32.88 38.17 15.87
CA GLY A 174 -34.10 38.30 16.67
C GLY A 174 -35.19 39.10 15.94
N LYS A 175 -36.45 38.86 16.31
CA LYS A 175 -37.61 39.61 15.79
C LYS A 175 -38.23 40.44 16.90
N THR A 176 -38.44 41.72 16.61
CA THR A 176 -39.12 42.66 17.49
C THR A 176 -40.45 43.09 16.88
N GLN A 177 -41.46 43.34 17.71
CA GLN A 177 -42.74 43.92 17.30
C GLN A 177 -43.05 45.14 18.16
N THR A 178 -43.52 46.21 17.51
CA THR A 178 -44.00 47.40 18.21
C THR A 178 -45.49 47.22 18.51
N VAL A 179 -45.86 47.36 19.78
CA VAL A 179 -47.23 47.33 20.25
C VAL A 179 -47.62 48.74 20.68
N THR A 180 -48.72 49.25 20.15
CA THR A 180 -49.29 50.54 20.55
C THR A 180 -50.23 50.34 21.73
N ARG A 181 -50.04 51.13 22.78
CA ARG A 181 -50.97 51.19 23.90
C ARG A 181 -51.39 52.64 24.13
N LYS A 182 -52.68 52.85 24.25
CA LYS A 182 -53.26 54.16 24.57
C LYS A 182 -53.07 54.43 26.06
N VAL A 183 -52.40 55.53 26.37
CA VAL A 183 -52.18 56.01 27.73
C VAL A 183 -53.03 57.27 27.91
N LEU A 184 -53.78 57.31 29.01
CA LEU A 184 -54.73 58.39 29.32
C LEU A 184 -53.97 59.64 29.77
N VAL A 185 -54.17 60.78 29.11
CA VAL A 185 -53.51 62.06 29.46
C VAL A 185 -54.41 62.95 30.28
N GLU A 186 -55.68 63.09 29.89
CA GLU A 186 -56.68 63.84 30.66
C GLU A 186 -57.92 62.98 30.91
N PRO A 187 -58.28 62.75 32.19
CA PRO A 187 -59.41 61.90 32.53
C PRO A 187 -60.75 62.62 32.38
N ALA A 188 -61.74 61.82 32.01
CA ALA A 188 -63.16 62.11 31.95
C ALA A 188 -63.79 62.06 33.38
N LYS A 189 -64.82 62.87 33.76
CA LYS A 189 -65.46 62.94 35.13
C LYS A 189 -66.97 62.53 35.23
N VAL A 190 -67.44 61.69 36.22
CA VAL A 190 -68.85 61.26 36.76
C VAL A 190 -68.78 59.90 37.57
N VAL A 191 -69.87 59.10 37.91
CA VAL A 191 -70.34 58.14 39.07
C VAL A 191 -70.23 56.54 38.98
N ARG A 192 -69.85 55.75 40.05
CA ARG A 192 -69.07 54.43 40.17
C ARG A 192 -69.74 53.01 39.96
N LYS A 193 -69.09 52.07 39.21
CA LYS A 193 -69.37 50.59 39.12
C LYS A 193 -68.16 49.70 38.72
N GLU A 194 -67.76 48.68 39.49
CA GLU A 194 -66.44 48.00 39.32
C GLU A 194 -66.39 46.83 38.30
N ILE A 195 -65.35 46.80 37.46
CA ILE A 195 -65.08 45.77 36.43
C ILE A 195 -63.62 45.24 36.58
N PRO A 196 -63.40 43.91 36.58
CA PRO A 196 -62.09 43.32 36.86
C PRO A 196 -61.08 43.45 35.70
N ALA A 197 -59.78 43.35 36.02
CA ALA A 197 -58.67 43.40 35.07
C ALA A 197 -58.68 42.20 34.11
N VAL A 198 -58.25 42.42 32.87
CA VAL A 198 -58.13 41.39 31.84
C VAL A 198 -56.65 41.10 31.56
N TYR A 199 -56.30 39.82 31.61
CA TYR A 199 -54.95 39.32 31.34
C TYR A 199 -54.92 38.60 29.99
N ALA A 200 -53.83 38.79 29.23
CA ALA A 200 -53.55 38.01 28.04
C ALA A 200 -52.31 37.12 28.29
N SER A 201 -52.40 35.84 27.90
CA SER A 201 -51.28 34.90 27.91
C SER A 201 -50.54 35.01 26.59
N ILE A 202 -49.23 35.29 26.63
CA ILE A 202 -48.35 35.24 25.46
C ILE A 202 -47.40 34.04 25.62
N PRO A 203 -47.31 33.14 24.62
CA PRO A 203 -46.36 32.03 24.65
C PRO A 203 -44.93 32.53 24.43
N LEU A 204 -44.02 32.13 25.30
CA LEU A 204 -42.58 32.43 25.23
C LEU A 204 -41.81 31.13 24.93
N GLY A 205 -41.08 31.11 23.82
CA GLY A 205 -40.16 30.02 23.49
C GLY A 205 -38.83 30.17 24.25
N ARG A 206 -38.39 29.12 24.94
CA ARG A 206 -37.06 29.04 25.56
C ARG A 206 -36.32 27.79 25.06
N VAL A 207 -35.00 27.86 25.02
CA VAL A 207 -34.17 26.67 24.76
C VAL A 207 -34.25 25.77 26.00
N GLU A 208 -34.88 24.60 25.85
CA GLU A 208 -34.97 23.59 26.92
C GLU A 208 -33.76 22.66 26.89
N GLN A 209 -33.33 22.25 25.70
CA GLN A 209 -32.12 21.47 25.51
C GLN A 209 -31.28 22.07 24.40
N ALA A 210 -30.04 22.44 24.75
CA ALA A 210 -29.07 22.94 23.80
C ALA A 210 -28.69 21.84 22.77
N ALA A 211 -28.31 22.26 21.56
CA ALA A 211 -27.85 21.34 20.53
C ALA A 211 -26.64 20.52 21.03
N LYS A 212 -26.63 19.23 20.72
CA LYS A 212 -25.53 18.32 21.06
C LYS A 212 -24.75 17.93 19.81
N LEU A 213 -23.43 18.02 19.88
CA LEU A 213 -22.51 17.51 18.86
C LEU A 213 -21.85 16.24 19.41
N ILE A 214 -22.06 15.13 18.72
CA ILE A 214 -21.37 13.86 19.01
C ILE A 214 -20.29 13.69 17.95
N THR A 215 -19.05 13.55 18.40
CA THR A 215 -17.88 13.28 17.55
C THR A 215 -17.48 11.83 17.75
N THR A 216 -17.59 11.01 16.70
CA THR A 216 -17.15 9.61 16.74
C THR A 216 -15.89 9.47 15.88
N PRO A 217 -14.76 8.97 16.42
CA PRO A 217 -13.57 8.73 15.61
C PRO A 217 -13.80 7.56 14.67
N GLN A 218 -13.69 7.80 13.36
CA GLN A 218 -13.62 6.73 12.36
C GLN A 218 -12.14 6.35 12.18
N PRO A 219 -11.73 5.11 12.53
CA PRO A 219 -10.33 4.71 12.46
C PRO A 219 -9.83 4.64 11.02
N GLU A 220 -8.53 4.87 10.83
CA GLU A 220 -7.85 4.59 9.57
C GLU A 220 -7.96 3.10 9.23
N GLN A 221 -8.07 2.78 7.94
CA GLN A 221 -8.00 1.40 7.45
C GLN A 221 -6.75 1.24 6.60
N SER A 222 -6.11 0.09 6.75
CA SER A 222 -4.90 -0.24 6.03
C SER A 222 -5.02 -1.62 5.41
N GLN A 223 -4.42 -1.78 4.23
CA GLN A 223 -4.29 -3.05 3.55
C GLN A 223 -2.81 -3.42 3.47
N GLN A 224 -2.50 -4.67 3.82
CA GLN A 224 -1.18 -5.25 3.61
C GLN A 224 -1.09 -5.72 2.16
N VAL A 225 -0.17 -5.14 1.39
CA VAL A 225 0.08 -5.57 0.01
C VAL A 225 1.32 -6.46 0.01
N PRO A 226 1.24 -7.73 -0.43
CA PRO A 226 2.41 -8.58 -0.55
C PRO A 226 3.31 -8.05 -1.67
N VAL A 227 4.58 -7.81 -1.35
CA VAL A 227 5.58 -7.30 -2.29
C VAL A 227 6.81 -8.21 -2.30
N LEU A 228 7.44 -8.34 -3.45
CA LEU A 228 8.73 -9.03 -3.58
C LEU A 228 9.83 -7.99 -3.61
N ARG A 229 10.47 -7.75 -2.46
CA ARG A 229 11.58 -6.79 -2.36
C ARG A 229 12.87 -7.46 -2.81
N LYS A 230 13.56 -6.85 -3.77
CA LYS A 230 14.92 -7.25 -4.17
C LYS A 230 15.89 -6.86 -3.05
N VAL A 231 16.37 -7.85 -2.31
CA VAL A 231 17.33 -7.64 -1.20
C VAL A 231 18.77 -7.74 -1.66
N GLN A 232 19.01 -8.47 -2.74
CA GLN A 232 20.31 -8.56 -3.39
C GLN A 232 20.11 -8.49 -4.90
N ALA A 233 20.80 -7.55 -5.55
CA ALA A 233 20.75 -7.42 -6.99
C ALA A 233 21.44 -8.61 -7.68
N GLU A 234 21.00 -8.87 -8.90
CA GLU A 234 21.69 -9.74 -9.85
C GLU A 234 23.14 -9.26 -9.99
N ARG A 235 24.09 -10.19 -10.01
CA ARG A 235 25.51 -9.84 -10.17
C ARG A 235 26.25 -10.85 -11.01
N PHE A 236 27.21 -10.36 -11.77
CA PHE A 236 28.15 -11.20 -12.49
C PHE A 236 29.27 -11.62 -11.55
N ILE A 237 29.56 -12.91 -11.54
CA ILE A 237 30.73 -13.44 -10.88
C ILE A 237 31.44 -14.40 -11.83
N ASN A 238 32.76 -14.49 -11.68
CA ASN A 238 33.53 -15.50 -12.35
C ASN A 238 33.41 -16.82 -11.58
N MET A 239 32.93 -17.89 -12.22
CA MET A 239 32.67 -19.17 -11.57
C MET A 239 33.28 -20.32 -12.38
N PRO A 240 33.73 -21.42 -11.73
CA PRO A 240 34.10 -22.63 -12.44
C PRO A 240 32.89 -23.25 -13.16
N VAL A 241 33.08 -23.52 -14.44
CA VAL A 241 32.10 -24.06 -15.38
C VAL A 241 32.71 -25.23 -16.14
N LEU A 242 31.86 -26.09 -16.71
CA LEU A 242 32.30 -27.10 -17.66
C LEU A 242 32.81 -26.42 -18.93
N CYS A 243 34.04 -26.73 -19.37
CA CYS A 243 34.55 -26.26 -20.65
C CYS A 243 33.77 -26.89 -21.81
N GLU A 244 32.90 -26.13 -22.46
CA GLU A 244 31.97 -26.68 -23.45
C GLU A 244 32.62 -27.14 -24.75
N THR A 245 33.75 -26.55 -25.12
CA THR A 245 34.53 -26.96 -26.29
C THR A 245 35.26 -28.29 -26.08
N GLU A 246 35.41 -28.71 -24.84
CA GLU A 246 36.18 -29.90 -24.43
C GLU A 246 35.32 -30.92 -23.67
N ALA A 247 34.03 -30.61 -23.47
CA ALA A 247 33.11 -31.42 -22.70
C ALA A 247 32.87 -32.79 -23.36
N ASP A 248 32.84 -33.85 -22.55
CA ASP A 248 32.48 -35.20 -23.00
C ASP A 248 31.03 -35.22 -23.54
N PRO A 249 30.80 -35.59 -24.82
CA PRO A 249 29.46 -35.69 -25.38
C PRO A 249 28.53 -36.64 -24.59
N ALA A 250 29.08 -37.66 -23.93
CA ALA A 250 28.30 -38.56 -23.08
C ALA A 250 27.80 -37.85 -21.80
N LEU A 251 28.59 -36.94 -21.22
CA LEU A 251 28.16 -36.10 -20.10
C LEU A 251 27.05 -35.13 -20.53
N ILE A 252 27.20 -34.49 -21.70
CA ILE A 252 26.17 -33.59 -22.24
C ILE A 252 24.86 -34.34 -22.54
N SER A 253 24.93 -35.55 -23.08
CA SER A 253 23.74 -36.38 -23.31
C SER A 253 23.03 -36.75 -21.98
N ARG A 254 23.78 -37.06 -20.92
CA ARG A 254 23.22 -37.28 -19.57
C ARG A 254 22.58 -36.01 -19.00
N LEU A 255 23.21 -34.85 -19.20
CA LEU A 255 22.64 -33.54 -18.83
C LEU A 255 21.31 -33.30 -19.53
N GLN A 256 21.26 -33.52 -20.84
CA GLN A 256 20.05 -33.36 -21.64
C GLN A 256 18.93 -34.28 -21.15
N GLN A 257 19.22 -35.57 -20.94
CA GLN A 257 18.26 -36.53 -20.40
C GLN A 257 17.75 -36.11 -19.02
N ARG A 258 18.64 -35.59 -18.16
CA ARG A 258 18.26 -35.19 -16.81
C ARG A 258 17.35 -33.96 -16.82
N LEU A 259 17.64 -32.98 -17.66
CA LEU A 259 16.78 -31.81 -17.86
C LEU A 259 15.40 -32.22 -18.41
N GLN A 260 15.35 -33.13 -19.38
CA GLN A 260 14.10 -33.67 -19.92
C GLN A 260 13.25 -34.38 -18.86
N GLN A 261 13.87 -35.20 -18.01
CA GLN A 261 13.17 -35.87 -16.90
C GLN A 261 12.54 -34.88 -15.92
N LEU A 262 13.11 -33.69 -15.78
CA LEU A 262 12.63 -32.62 -14.92
C LEU A 262 11.63 -31.68 -15.64
N GLY A 263 11.29 -31.97 -16.90
CA GLY A 263 10.30 -31.23 -17.68
C GLY A 263 10.88 -30.09 -18.53
N TYR A 264 12.21 -29.97 -18.64
CA TYR A 264 12.86 -28.97 -19.49
C TYR A 264 13.19 -29.58 -20.85
N ASP A 265 12.58 -29.07 -21.92
CA ASP A 265 12.75 -29.61 -23.26
C ASP A 265 14.12 -29.25 -23.85
N THR A 266 14.99 -30.26 -24.01
CA THR A 266 16.31 -30.11 -24.66
C THR A 266 16.32 -30.69 -26.08
N GLY A 267 15.18 -31.11 -26.63
CA GLY A 267 15.12 -31.81 -27.91
C GLY A 267 15.64 -33.25 -27.85
N LYS A 268 16.58 -33.63 -28.72
CA LYS A 268 17.21 -34.97 -28.68
C LYS A 268 18.45 -34.91 -27.80
N ALA A 269 18.68 -35.94 -26.97
CA ALA A 269 19.89 -36.08 -26.16
C ALA A 269 21.13 -36.42 -27.01
N SER A 270 21.50 -35.51 -27.92
CA SER A 270 22.51 -35.66 -28.96
C SER A 270 23.94 -35.56 -28.45
N GLY A 271 24.15 -35.09 -27.21
CA GLY A 271 25.48 -34.77 -26.68
C GLY A 271 26.05 -33.45 -27.21
N ALA A 272 25.30 -32.70 -28.03
CA ALA A 272 25.68 -31.38 -28.51
C ALA A 272 24.96 -30.28 -27.72
N ILE A 273 25.64 -29.18 -27.42
CA ILE A 273 25.07 -28.02 -26.72
C ILE A 273 24.43 -27.08 -27.75
N ASP A 274 23.23 -27.43 -28.20
CA ASP A 274 22.43 -26.60 -29.10
C ASP A 274 21.61 -25.54 -28.35
N THR A 275 20.92 -24.67 -29.09
CA THR A 275 20.09 -23.58 -28.54
C THR A 275 18.93 -24.11 -27.69
N THR A 276 18.38 -25.28 -28.02
CA THR A 276 17.32 -25.93 -27.24
C THR A 276 17.87 -26.39 -25.89
N THR A 277 19.04 -27.04 -25.88
CA THR A 277 19.75 -27.45 -24.67
C THR A 277 20.12 -26.26 -23.79
N ARG A 278 20.58 -25.16 -24.40
CA ARG A 278 20.84 -23.88 -23.71
C ARG A 278 19.60 -23.31 -23.05
N THR A 279 18.48 -23.35 -23.75
CA THR A 279 17.20 -22.81 -23.29
C THR A 279 16.70 -23.59 -22.08
N ALA A 280 16.67 -24.92 -22.19
CA ALA A 280 16.35 -25.80 -21.08
C ALA A 280 17.27 -25.61 -19.87
N LEU A 281 18.59 -25.54 -20.10
CA LEU A 281 19.57 -25.32 -19.04
C LEU A 281 19.33 -23.99 -18.33
N THR A 282 19.13 -22.91 -19.10
CA THR A 282 18.92 -21.56 -18.55
C THR A 282 17.65 -21.50 -17.72
N HIS A 283 16.54 -22.08 -18.21
CA HIS A 283 15.30 -22.18 -17.44
C HIS A 283 15.49 -23.00 -16.17
N PHE A 284 16.16 -24.15 -16.24
CA PHE A 284 16.46 -24.95 -15.05
C PHE A 284 17.26 -24.16 -14.01
N GLN A 285 18.27 -23.42 -14.44
CA GLN A 285 19.08 -22.56 -13.58
C GLN A 285 18.25 -21.45 -12.94
N GLN A 286 17.39 -20.79 -13.72
CA GLN A 286 16.50 -19.75 -13.22
C GLN A 286 15.50 -20.28 -12.17
N ASP A 287 14.82 -21.38 -12.48
CA ASP A 287 13.81 -21.99 -11.61
C ASP A 287 14.42 -22.51 -10.29
N ASN A 288 15.69 -22.94 -10.33
CA ASN A 288 16.43 -23.41 -9.17
C ASN A 288 17.30 -22.33 -8.50
N ARG A 289 17.23 -21.07 -8.96
CA ARG A 289 18.02 -19.93 -8.46
C ARG A 289 19.54 -20.16 -8.51
N LEU A 290 20.02 -20.84 -9.54
CA LEU A 290 21.44 -21.10 -9.79
C LEU A 290 22.03 -20.01 -10.70
N ALA A 291 23.35 -19.89 -10.72
CA ALA A 291 24.03 -19.02 -11.67
C ALA A 291 23.82 -19.50 -13.12
N SER A 292 23.50 -18.56 -14.01
CA SER A 292 23.12 -18.81 -15.41
C SER A 292 24.12 -18.20 -16.40
N GLY A 293 24.13 -18.72 -17.63
CA GLY A 293 25.01 -18.28 -18.72
C GLY A 293 26.12 -19.25 -19.08
N ALA A 294 26.30 -20.32 -18.30
CA ALA A 294 27.19 -21.43 -18.60
C ALA A 294 26.72 -22.71 -17.90
N ILE A 295 27.28 -23.86 -18.26
CA ILE A 295 27.10 -25.10 -17.49
C ILE A 295 27.99 -25.00 -16.22
N THR A 296 27.46 -24.39 -15.16
CA THR A 296 28.20 -24.25 -13.89
C THR A 296 28.35 -25.59 -13.18
N LEU A 297 29.44 -25.78 -12.44
CA LEU A 297 29.62 -26.99 -11.63
C LEU A 297 28.53 -27.15 -10.56
N GLU A 298 27.97 -26.04 -10.08
CA GLU A 298 26.80 -26.05 -9.21
C GLU A 298 25.58 -26.67 -9.90
N THR A 299 25.36 -26.33 -11.17
CA THR A 299 24.26 -26.89 -11.98
C THR A 299 24.43 -28.39 -12.18
N LEU A 300 25.64 -28.86 -12.50
CA LEU A 300 25.93 -30.30 -12.62
C LEU A 300 25.64 -31.05 -11.32
N ARG A 301 26.13 -30.53 -10.19
CA ARG A 301 25.86 -31.11 -8.87
C ARG A 301 24.36 -31.14 -8.54
N LYS A 302 23.62 -30.07 -8.84
CA LYS A 302 22.16 -30.02 -8.62
C LYS A 302 21.42 -31.06 -9.47
N LEU A 303 21.91 -31.34 -10.67
CA LEU A 303 21.36 -32.36 -11.57
C LEU A 303 21.80 -33.79 -11.18
N GLY A 304 22.78 -33.94 -10.28
CA GLY A 304 23.35 -35.23 -9.89
C GLY A 304 24.36 -35.78 -10.90
N LEU A 305 25.06 -34.88 -11.60
CA LEU A 305 26.07 -35.19 -12.60
C LEU A 305 27.46 -34.86 -12.03
N PRO A 306 28.51 -35.58 -12.48
CA PRO A 306 29.89 -35.33 -12.06
C PRO A 306 30.35 -33.91 -12.42
#